data_AF-A0ABD4W685-F1
#
_entry.id   AF-A0ABD4W685-F1
#
_cell.length_a   1.000
_cell.length_b   1.000
_cell.length_c   1.000
_cell.angle_alpha   90.00
_cell.angle_beta   90.00
_cell.angle_gamma   90.00
#
_symmetry.space_group_name_H-M   'P 1'
#
loop_
_entity.id
_entity.type
_entity.pdbx_description
1 polymer ?
#
loop_
_entity_poly.entity_id
_entity_poly.type
_entity_poly.pdbx_seq_one_letter_code
_entity_poly.pdbx_strand_id
1 'polypeptide(L)'
;QLYSHGVTTREISDLIEKMYGSYYSAGTVSNISKQVASQVERYHQRQLSDKFFCVYLDATYIPLRRDTYQREAVYVAVGIKPNG
;
A
#
# COMPACT_ATOMS: atom_id res chain seq x y z
N GLN A 1 3.85 -2.09 3.29
CA GLN A 1 4.58 -0.96 3.90
C GLN A 1 5.83 -0.52 3.12
N LEU A 2 6.21 -1.20 2.02
CA LEU A 2 7.43 -0.86 1.26
C LEU A 2 7.32 0.38 0.35
N TYR A 3 6.13 0.68 -0.18
CA TYR A 3 5.95 1.77 -1.14
C TYR A 3 5.76 3.15 -0.52
N SER A 4 5.57 3.23 0.80
CA SER A 4 5.13 4.47 1.48
C SER A 4 6.25 5.35 2.02
N HIS A 5 7.50 4.88 1.96
CA HIS A 5 8.68 5.72 2.16
C HIS A 5 9.35 5.83 0.80
N GLY A 6 9.94 6.98 0.44
CA GLY A 6 10.54 7.32 -0.85
C GLY A 6 11.76 6.47 -1.25
N VAL A 7 11.62 5.17 -1.11
CA VAL A 7 12.52 4.08 -1.36
C VAL A 7 12.47 3.87 -2.86
N THR A 8 13.57 4.21 -3.52
CA THR A 8 13.74 4.03 -4.96
C THR A 8 13.43 2.59 -5.34
N THR A 9 13.07 2.33 -6.60
CA THR A 9 12.79 0.96 -7.09
C THR A 9 13.92 -0.03 -6.77
N ARG A 10 15.16 0.45 -6.65
CA ARG A 10 16.31 -0.32 -6.14
C ARG A 10 16.17 -0.70 -4.69
N GLU A 11 15.91 0.25 -3.80
CA GLU A 11 15.78 -0.03 -2.37
C GLU A 11 14.52 -0.87 -2.05
N ILE A 12 13.45 -0.80 -2.88
CA ILE A 12 12.30 -1.72 -2.79
C ILE A 12 12.73 -3.14 -3.18
N SER A 13 13.53 -3.25 -4.25
CA SER A 13 14.11 -4.53 -4.67
C SER A 13 15.01 -5.10 -3.58
N ASP A 14 15.90 -4.29 -3.00
CA ASP A 14 16.80 -4.69 -1.92
C ASP A 14 16.04 -5.10 -0.65
N LEU A 15 14.91 -4.43 -0.35
CA LEU A 15 14.08 -4.76 0.81
C LEU A 15 13.24 -6.03 0.57
N ILE A 16 12.74 -6.25 -0.65
CA ILE A 16 12.09 -7.52 -1.03
C ILE A 16 13.11 -8.67 -1.00
N GLU A 17 14.34 -8.42 -1.46
CA GLU A 17 15.44 -9.38 -1.44
C GLU A 17 15.89 -9.71 -0.01
N LYS A 18 15.97 -8.71 0.88
CA LYS A 18 16.25 -8.92 2.32
C LYS A 18 15.12 -9.62 3.08
N MET A 19 13.85 -9.30 2.78
CA MET A 19 12.70 -9.86 3.49
C MET A 19 12.41 -11.31 3.09
N TYR A 20 12.62 -11.65 1.81
CA TYR A 20 12.24 -12.96 1.28
C TYR A 20 13.42 -13.81 0.79
N GLY A 21 14.66 -13.35 1.02
CA GLY A 21 15.87 -14.16 1.03
C GLY A 21 16.36 -14.71 -0.32
N SER A 22 15.62 -14.54 -1.42
CA SER A 22 16.02 -15.00 -2.75
C SER A 22 15.21 -14.32 -3.85
N TYR A 23 15.85 -14.12 -5.02
CA TYR A 23 15.35 -13.51 -6.25
C TYR A 23 13.92 -13.96 -6.63
N TYR A 24 12.92 -13.17 -6.27
CA TYR A 24 11.60 -13.28 -6.91
C TYR A 24 11.69 -12.59 -8.26
N SER A 25 11.49 -13.35 -9.34
CA SER A 25 11.44 -12.79 -10.70
C SER A 25 10.35 -11.72 -10.79
N ALA A 26 10.49 -10.75 -11.70
CA ALA A 26 9.44 -9.74 -11.93
C ALA A 26 8.08 -10.40 -12.24
N GLY A 27 8.09 -11.56 -12.91
CA GLY A 27 6.90 -12.38 -13.14
C GLY A 27 6.29 -12.95 -11.86
N THR A 28 7.10 -13.39 -10.90
CA THR A 28 6.63 -13.88 -9.61
C THR A 28 6.00 -12.76 -8.77
N VAL A 29 6.62 -11.57 -8.74
CA VAL A 29 6.06 -10.39 -8.05
C VAL A 29 4.75 -9.94 -8.70
N SER A 30 4.68 -9.95 -10.04
CA SER A 30 3.45 -9.63 -10.78
C SER A 30 2.32 -10.62 -10.46
N ASN A 31 2.62 -11.92 -10.39
CA ASN A 31 1.64 -12.95 -10.07
C ASN A 31 1.13 -12.84 -8.63
N ILE A 32 2.01 -12.56 -7.67
CA ILE A 32 1.62 -12.29 -6.27
C ILE A 32 0.72 -11.05 -6.22
N SER A 33 1.09 -9.97 -6.93
CA SER A 33 0.29 -8.74 -6.97
C SER A 33 -1.12 -8.99 -7.54
N LYS A 34 -1.24 -9.83 -8.59
CA LYS A 34 -2.54 -10.25 -9.14
C LYS A 34 -3.38 -11.04 -8.13
N GLN A 35 -2.76 -11.91 -7.35
CA GLN A 35 -3.48 -12.68 -6.31
C GLN A 35 -4.00 -11.77 -5.20
N VAL A 36 -3.20 -10.76 -4.80
CA VAL A 36 -3.57 -9.80 -3.75
C VAL A 36 -4.63 -8.80 -4.23
N ALA A 37 -4.75 -8.54 -5.53
CA ALA A 37 -5.76 -7.62 -6.09
C ALA A 37 -7.19 -7.96 -5.64
N SER A 38 -7.55 -9.24 -5.65
CA SER A 38 -8.88 -9.70 -5.17
C SER A 38 -9.11 -9.41 -3.69
N GLN A 39 -8.07 -9.50 -2.86
CA GLN A 39 -8.13 -9.20 -1.43
C GLN A 39 -8.27 -7.70 -1.18
N VAL A 40 -7.57 -6.88 -1.98
CA VAL A 40 -7.67 -5.41 -1.96
C VAL A 40 -9.10 -4.98 -2.28
N GLU A 41 -9.70 -5.53 -3.34
CA GLU A 41 -11.08 -5.21 -3.72
C GLU A 41 -12.08 -5.59 -2.61
N ARG A 42 -11.96 -6.79 -2.05
CA ARG A 42 -12.77 -7.21 -0.89
C ARG A 42 -12.57 -6.30 0.33
N TYR A 43 -11.34 -5.86 0.58
CA TYR A 43 -11.04 -4.93 1.67
C TYR A 43 -11.70 -3.57 1.43
N HIS A 44 -11.74 -3.06 0.20
CA HIS A 44 -12.43 -1.82 -0.14
C HIS A 44 -13.95 -1.91 -0.01
N GLN A 45 -14.54 -3.07 -0.33
CA GLN A 45 -15.99 -3.30 -0.25
C GLN A 45 -16.47 -3.72 1.14
N ARG A 46 -15.57 -3.91 2.10
CA ARG A 46 -15.95 -4.39 3.43
C ARG A 46 -16.89 -3.40 4.13
N GLN A 47 -17.83 -3.91 4.91
CA GLN A 47 -18.59 -3.07 5.82
C GLN A 47 -17.67 -2.55 6.94
N LEU A 48 -17.79 -1.26 7.22
CA LEU A 48 -17.10 -0.61 8.33
C LEU A 48 -17.97 -0.70 9.60
N SER A 49 -17.33 -0.53 10.75
CA SER A 49 -18.03 -0.44 12.03
C SER A 49 -18.86 0.85 12.08
N ASP A 50 -20.06 0.80 12.65
CA ASP A 50 -20.88 2.00 12.89
C ASP A 50 -20.30 2.90 13.99
N LYS A 51 -19.31 2.41 14.73
CA LYS A 51 -18.68 3.13 15.85
C LYS A 51 -17.17 3.14 15.72
N PHE A 52 -16.62 4.35 15.72
CA PHE A 52 -15.20 4.65 15.88
C PHE A 52 -15.04 5.62 17.04
N PHE A 53 -14.01 5.42 17.86
CA PHE A 53 -13.66 6.37 18.93
C PHE A 53 -13.03 7.63 18.33
N CYS A 54 -12.11 7.45 17.38
CA CYS A 54 -11.55 8.53 16.58
C CYS A 54 -11.17 8.04 15.18
N VAL A 55 -11.06 8.97 14.24
CA VAL A 55 -10.56 8.73 12.89
C VAL A 55 -9.45 9.72 12.59
N TYR A 56 -8.28 9.21 12.21
CA TYR A 56 -7.16 10.01 11.72
C TYR A 56 -7.21 10.02 10.20
N LEU A 57 -7.05 11.22 9.64
CA LEU A 57 -6.93 11.44 8.20
C LEU A 57 -5.57 12.06 7.93
N ASP A 58 -4.86 11.49 6.96
CA ASP A 58 -3.62 12.05 6.43
C ASP A 58 -3.66 12.10 4.90
N ALA A 59 -2.89 13.02 4.33
CA ALA A 59 -2.71 13.17 2.90
C ALA A 59 -1.21 13.26 2.59
N THR A 60 -0.65 12.16 2.05
CA THR A 60 0.76 12.12 1.65
C THR A 60 0.88 12.34 0.14
N TYR A 61 1.65 13.34 -0.27
CA TYR A 61 1.91 13.61 -1.70
C TYR A 61 3.03 12.73 -2.24
N ILE A 62 2.66 11.77 -3.07
CA ILE A 62 3.58 10.80 -3.70
C ILE A 62 3.72 11.14 -5.18
N PRO A 63 4.93 11.14 -5.76
CA PRO A 63 5.11 11.24 -7.20
C PRO A 63 4.55 9.98 -7.88
N LEU A 64 3.48 10.13 -8.65
CA LEU A 64 2.88 9.07 -9.47
C LEU A 64 3.23 9.30 -10.94
N ARG A 65 3.46 8.20 -11.66
CA ARG A 65 3.69 8.22 -13.10
C ARG A 65 2.44 7.70 -13.79
N ARG A 66 1.68 8.60 -14.42
CA ARG A 66 0.58 8.26 -15.33
C ARG A 66 1.03 8.35 -16.79
N ASP A 67 1.64 9.48 -17.15
CA ASP A 67 2.39 9.69 -18.41
C ASP A 67 3.67 10.50 -18.12
N THR A 68 3.49 11.63 -17.42
CA THR A 68 4.55 12.40 -16.77
C THR A 68 4.54 12.16 -15.26
N TYR A 69 5.65 12.43 -14.57
CA TYR A 69 5.70 12.39 -13.11
C TYR A 69 4.99 13.62 -12.52
N GLN A 70 3.93 13.40 -11.76
CA GLN A 70 3.24 14.46 -11.01
C GLN A 70 3.02 14.02 -9.57
N ARG A 71 3.04 14.97 -8.62
CA ARG A 71 2.75 14.68 -7.21
C ARG A 71 1.24 14.65 -7.03
N GLU A 72 0.71 13.50 -6.62
CA GLU A 72 -0.70 13.32 -6.31
C GLU A 72 -0.86 13.06 -4.81
N ALA A 73 -1.95 13.58 -4.22
CA ALA A 73 -2.28 13.33 -2.82
C ALA A 73 -2.88 11.94 -2.67
N VAL A 74 -2.27 11.11 -1.82
CA VAL A 74 -2.82 9.82 -1.39
C VAL A 74 -3.40 9.99 0.00
N TYR A 75 -4.72 9.81 0.10
CA TYR A 75 -5.46 9.93 1.36
C TYR A 75 -5.45 8.62 2.13
N VAL A 76 -5.12 8.68 3.41
CA VAL A 76 -5.16 7.54 4.34
C VAL A 76 -6.11 7.86 5.48
N ALA A 77 -7.05 6.96 5.73
CA ALA A 77 -7.97 7.04 6.86
C ALA A 77 -7.75 5.86 7.81
N VAL A 78 -7.53 6.16 9.09
CA VAL A 78 -7.33 5.16 10.16
C VAL A 78 -8.37 5.40 11.25
N GLY A 79 -9.31 4.47 11.39
CA GLY A 79 -10.32 4.50 12.45
C GLY A 79 -9.90 3.63 13.64
N ILE A 80 -9.86 4.21 14.84
CA ILE A 80 -9.67 3.48 16.10
C ILE A 80 -11.04 3.06 16.63
N LYS A 81 -11.19 1.78 16.96
CA LYS A 81 -12.46 1.26 17.46
C LYS A 81 -12.59 1.56 18.97
N PRO A 82 -13.80 1.57 19.53
CA PRO A 82 -14.00 1.78 20.97
C PRO A 82 -13.27 0.79 21.87
N ASN A 83 -12.86 -0.37 21.35
CA ASN A 83 -12.13 -1.41 22.09
C ASN A 83 -10.60 -1.36 21.88
N GLY A 84 -10.07 -0.33 21.22
CA GLY A 84 -8.65 -0.23 20.83
C GLY A 84 -8.41 -0.88 19.49
#